data_AF-A0A7Y2DJW0-F1
#
_entry.id   AF-A0A7Y2DJW0-F1
#
_cell.length_a   1.000
_cell.length_b   1.000
_cell.length_c   1.000
_cell.angle_alpha   90.00
_cell.angle_beta   90.00
_cell.angle_gamma   90.00
#
_symmetry.space_group_name_H-M   'P 1'
#
loop_
_entity.id
_entity.type
_entity.pdbx_description
1 polymer ?
#
loop_
_entity_poly.entity_id
_entity_poly.type
_entity_poly.pdbx_seq_one_letter_code
_entity_poly.pdbx_strand_id
1 'polypeptide(L)'
;MKFQPTYVLLFLFLIGCQKNERLTFEPLDLDETRCSECPKVAIHIPHAIENSKTANTINDALKEEIIEILNYDEEVEATTIKEAVRSFSEGYWELKQLYPEEATTWEAKIEGKVTFEDPALLTIELNTYLFTGGAHGYSSKRFLNFDKRKGRELENWQLFRNRE
;
A
#
# COMPACT_ATOMS: atom_id res chain seq x y z
N MET A 1 16.15 -58.44 18.24
CA MET A 1 16.69 -57.07 18.01
C MET A 1 15.91 -56.12 18.90
N LYS A 2 16.57 -55.50 19.90
CA LYS A 2 15.91 -54.57 20.84
C LYS A 2 15.79 -53.21 20.16
N PHE A 3 14.60 -52.83 19.71
CA PHE A 3 14.33 -51.49 19.21
C PHE A 3 14.43 -50.50 20.39
N GLN A 4 15.50 -49.71 20.45
CA GLN A 4 15.66 -48.65 21.45
C GLN A 4 14.81 -47.43 21.06
N PRO A 5 13.78 -47.07 21.83
CA PRO A 5 12.85 -45.98 21.49
C PRO A 5 13.51 -44.59 21.48
N THR A 6 14.74 -44.46 22.01
CA THR A 6 15.55 -43.24 21.99
C THR A 6 15.89 -42.75 20.57
N TYR A 7 16.06 -43.66 19.60
CA TYR A 7 16.36 -43.29 18.21
C TYR A 7 15.14 -42.68 17.49
N VAL A 8 13.92 -43.07 17.86
CA VAL A 8 12.68 -42.51 17.30
C VAL A 8 12.45 -41.08 17.82
N LEU A 9 12.77 -40.83 19.09
CA LEU A 9 12.64 -39.50 19.71
C LEU A 9 13.62 -38.49 19.08
N LEU A 10 14.83 -38.92 18.70
CA LEU A 10 15.84 -38.06 18.07
C LEU A 10 15.47 -37.64 16.64
N PHE A 11 14.75 -38.49 15.90
CA PHE A 11 14.28 -38.20 14.54
C PHE A 11 13.14 -37.17 14.50
N LEU A 12 12.31 -37.13 15.55
CA LEU A 12 11.18 -36.19 15.65
C LEU A 12 11.62 -34.72 15.83
N PHE A 13 12.85 -34.48 16.33
CA PHE A 13 13.39 -33.12 16.47
C PHE A 13 13.88 -32.49 15.14
N LEU A 14 14.09 -33.29 14.09
CA LEU A 14 14.57 -32.79 12.79
C LEU A 14 13.45 -32.35 11.83
N ILE A 15 12.19 -32.52 12.22
CA ILE A 15 11.01 -32.12 11.42
C ILE A 15 10.50 -30.72 11.84
N GLY A 16 11.23 -30.02 12.72
CA GLY A 16 10.83 -28.73 13.30
C GLY A 16 11.28 -27.53 12.45
N CYS A 17 10.32 -26.65 12.15
CA CYS A 17 10.40 -25.41 11.37
C CYS A 17 10.45 -25.56 9.83
N GLN A 18 9.28 -25.72 9.21
CA GLN A 18 9.06 -25.10 7.91
C GLN A 18 9.15 -23.58 8.13
N LYS A 19 10.18 -22.94 7.58
CA LYS A 19 10.28 -21.48 7.53
C LYS A 19 9.02 -20.99 6.82
N ASN A 20 8.09 -20.39 7.56
CA ASN A 20 6.92 -19.77 6.96
C ASN A 20 7.43 -18.53 6.23
N GLU A 21 7.53 -18.58 4.90
CA GLU A 21 8.08 -17.49 4.08
C GLU A 21 7.12 -16.30 3.94
N ARG A 22 6.14 -16.16 4.84
CA ARG A 22 5.21 -15.03 4.86
C ARG A 22 5.91 -13.79 5.39
N LEU A 23 5.64 -12.67 4.76
CA LEU A 23 6.03 -11.35 5.24
C LEU A 23 5.13 -10.93 6.40
N THR A 24 5.69 -10.10 7.26
CA THR A 24 5.07 -9.55 8.44
C THR A 24 4.77 -8.09 8.16
N PHE A 25 3.56 -7.68 8.44
CA PHE A 25 3.10 -6.32 8.22
C PHE A 25 2.62 -5.71 9.52
N GLU A 26 2.97 -4.45 9.72
CA GLU A 26 2.36 -3.58 10.71
C GLU A 26 1.46 -2.56 10.00
N PRO A 27 0.36 -2.09 10.64
CA PRO A 27 -0.43 -1.02 10.06
C PRO A 27 0.38 0.28 10.06
N LEU A 28 0.38 0.97 8.92
CA LEU A 28 0.78 2.36 8.81
C LEU A 28 -0.48 3.21 8.66
N ASP A 29 -0.81 3.91 9.73
CA ASP A 29 -1.96 4.82 9.83
C ASP A 29 -1.47 6.26 9.83
N LEU A 30 -1.82 7.02 8.80
CA LEU A 30 -1.51 8.44 8.67
C LEU A 30 -2.83 9.21 8.57
N ASP A 31 -3.15 9.97 9.62
CA ASP A 31 -4.18 11.01 9.58
C ASP A 31 -3.49 12.35 9.41
N GLU A 32 -3.61 12.91 8.21
CA GLU A 32 -3.01 14.19 7.83
C GLU A 32 -4.05 15.32 7.82
N THR A 33 -5.19 15.14 8.50
CA THR A 33 -6.19 16.19 8.71
C THR A 33 -5.67 17.22 9.71
N ARG A 34 -5.16 18.36 9.21
CA ARG A 34 -4.44 19.35 10.05
C ARG A 34 -5.32 20.37 10.75
N CYS A 35 -6.56 20.56 10.30
CA CYS A 35 -7.50 21.52 10.86
C CYS A 35 -8.95 21.18 10.47
N SER A 36 -9.94 21.83 11.09
CA SER A 36 -11.36 21.57 10.84
C SER A 36 -11.84 21.94 9.44
N GLU A 37 -11.16 22.88 8.79
CA GLU A 37 -11.48 23.36 7.43
C GLU A 37 -10.53 22.82 6.36
N CYS A 38 -9.50 22.07 6.77
CA CYS A 38 -8.50 21.48 5.90
C CYS A 38 -9.08 20.24 5.19
N PRO A 39 -8.52 19.84 4.04
CA PRO A 39 -8.83 18.55 3.45
C PRO A 39 -8.60 17.42 4.44
N LYS A 40 -9.49 16.44 4.40
CA LYS A 40 -9.36 15.21 5.19
C LYS A 40 -8.50 14.23 4.41
N VAL A 41 -7.40 13.80 4.97
CA VAL A 41 -6.52 12.81 4.33
C VAL A 41 -6.23 11.69 5.31
N ALA A 42 -6.75 10.50 5.02
CA ALA A 42 -6.60 9.31 5.84
C ALA A 42 -5.97 8.18 5.01
N ILE A 43 -4.85 7.65 5.47
CA ILE A 43 -4.09 6.59 4.80
C ILE A 43 -3.92 5.44 5.78
N HIS A 44 -4.38 4.26 5.39
CA HIS A 44 -4.31 3.04 6.19
C HIS A 44 -3.75 1.91 5.33
N ILE A 45 -2.45 1.62 5.40
CA ILE A 45 -1.80 0.64 4.53
C ILE A 45 -0.96 -0.36 5.33
N PRO A 46 -0.69 -1.57 4.80
CA PRO A 46 0.25 -2.48 5.40
C PRO A 46 1.70 -1.99 5.16
N HIS A 47 2.54 -2.02 6.19
CA HIS A 47 3.97 -1.72 6.11
C HIS A 47 4.78 -2.99 6.39
N ALA A 48 5.56 -3.45 5.41
CA ALA A 48 6.41 -4.63 5.57
C ALA A 48 7.61 -4.30 6.46
N ILE A 49 7.82 -5.07 7.54
CA ILE A 49 8.83 -4.74 8.58
C ILE A 49 10.15 -5.51 8.43
N GLU A 50 10.23 -6.51 7.55
CA GLU A 50 11.48 -7.23 7.34
C GLU A 50 12.55 -6.36 6.69
N ASN A 51 13.80 -6.49 7.12
CA ASN A 51 14.95 -5.94 6.40
C ASN A 51 15.28 -6.79 5.16
N SER A 52 14.45 -6.70 4.13
CA SER A 52 14.58 -7.46 2.88
C SER A 52 14.30 -6.60 1.66
N LYS A 53 14.89 -6.98 0.51
CA LYS A 53 14.61 -6.32 -0.77
C LYS A 53 13.11 -6.31 -1.09
N THR A 54 12.43 -7.43 -0.88
CA THR A 54 10.99 -7.56 -1.15
C THR A 54 10.16 -6.61 -0.28
N ALA A 55 10.46 -6.51 1.01
CA ALA A 55 9.79 -5.58 1.92
C ALA A 55 9.98 -4.11 1.47
N ASN A 56 11.21 -3.74 1.11
CA ASN A 56 11.50 -2.39 0.60
C ASN A 56 10.72 -2.11 -0.69
N THR A 57 10.74 -3.02 -1.67
CA THR A 57 9.97 -2.89 -2.91
C THR A 57 8.48 -2.69 -2.66
N ILE A 58 7.89 -3.43 -1.71
CA ILE A 58 6.47 -3.29 -1.38
C ILE A 58 6.18 -1.91 -0.79
N ASN A 59 7.00 -1.49 0.18
CA ASN A 59 6.83 -0.20 0.85
C ASN A 59 7.03 0.96 -0.12
N ASP A 60 8.02 0.86 -1.03
CA ASP A 60 8.29 1.85 -2.06
C ASP A 60 7.13 1.95 -3.07
N ALA A 61 6.63 0.81 -3.57
CA ALA A 61 5.48 0.80 -4.48
C ALA A 61 4.22 1.40 -3.84
N LEU A 62 3.91 1.05 -2.60
CA LEU A 62 2.78 1.65 -1.87
C LEU A 62 2.95 3.16 -1.69
N LYS A 63 4.17 3.61 -1.38
CA LYS A 63 4.49 5.03 -1.26
C LYS A 63 4.29 5.78 -2.58
N GLU A 64 4.76 5.21 -3.69
CA GLU A 64 4.63 5.77 -5.04
C GLU A 64 3.15 5.89 -5.44
N GLU A 65 2.34 4.85 -5.20
CA GLU A 65 0.90 4.88 -5.46
C GLU A 65 0.18 5.97 -4.63
N ILE A 66 0.52 6.12 -3.35
CA ILE A 66 -0.06 7.17 -2.50
C ILE A 66 0.32 8.55 -3.02
N ILE A 67 1.58 8.74 -3.44
CA ILE A 67 2.03 10.01 -4.01
C ILE A 67 1.23 10.34 -5.25
N GLU A 68 1.09 9.39 -6.18
CA GLU A 68 0.33 9.57 -7.42
C GLU A 68 -1.14 9.89 -7.15
N ILE A 69 -1.79 9.17 -6.22
CA ILE A 69 -3.19 9.41 -5.84
C ILE A 69 -3.41 10.82 -5.30
N LEU A 70 -2.44 11.35 -4.53
CA LEU A 70 -2.54 12.67 -3.91
C LEU A 70 -1.93 13.78 -4.76
N ASN A 71 -1.32 13.46 -5.90
CA ASN A 71 -0.73 14.47 -6.77
C ASN A 71 -1.83 15.18 -7.58
N TYR A 72 -2.34 16.28 -7.03
CA TYR A 72 -3.41 17.06 -7.67
C TYR A 72 -2.88 18.02 -8.74
N ASP A 73 -1.68 18.56 -8.54
CA ASP A 73 -1.05 19.52 -9.45
C ASP A 73 0.10 18.83 -10.22
N GLU A 74 -0.05 18.72 -11.54
CA GLU A 74 0.95 18.12 -12.42
C GLU A 74 2.29 18.90 -12.43
N GLU A 75 2.32 20.15 -11.95
CA GLU A 75 3.54 20.96 -11.83
C GLU A 75 4.36 20.64 -10.57
N VAL A 76 3.77 19.97 -9.57
CA VAL A 76 4.43 19.62 -8.31
C VAL A 76 4.97 18.20 -8.34
N GLU A 77 6.29 18.03 -8.49
CA GLU A 77 6.94 16.72 -8.35
C GLU A 77 7.10 16.33 -6.87
N ALA A 78 6.04 15.82 -6.25
CA ALA A 78 6.10 15.28 -4.90
C ALA A 78 6.94 14.00 -4.83
N THR A 79 7.89 13.92 -3.88
CA THR A 79 8.77 12.74 -3.72
C THR A 79 8.50 11.96 -2.43
N THR A 80 7.66 12.52 -1.56
CA THR A 80 7.25 11.95 -0.28
C THR A 80 5.74 12.08 -0.07
N ILE A 81 5.15 11.19 0.73
CA ILE A 81 3.73 11.25 1.09
C ILE A 81 3.38 12.62 1.68
N LYS A 82 4.24 13.18 2.54
CA LYS A 82 4.02 14.50 3.14
C LYS A 82 3.98 15.63 2.12
N GLU A 83 4.80 15.56 1.08
CA GLU A 83 4.78 16.53 -0.03
C GLU A 83 3.52 16.38 -0.88
N ALA A 84 3.09 15.14 -1.14
CA ALA A 84 1.86 14.88 -1.89
C ALA A 84 0.61 15.34 -1.13
N VAL A 85 0.54 15.09 0.18
CA VAL A 85 -0.49 15.63 1.08
C VAL A 85 -0.51 17.16 1.06
N ARG A 86 0.67 17.80 1.01
CA ARG A 86 0.78 19.24 0.90
C ARG A 86 0.26 19.72 -0.46
N SER A 87 0.66 19.10 -1.58
CA SER A 87 0.16 19.41 -2.93
C SER A 87 -1.37 19.33 -2.98
N PHE A 88 -1.96 18.23 -2.50
CA PHE A 88 -3.42 18.07 -2.39
C PHE A 88 -4.08 19.17 -1.55
N SER A 89 -3.44 19.56 -0.43
CA SER A 89 -3.96 20.60 0.46
C SER A 89 -3.88 21.99 -0.16
N GLU A 90 -2.80 22.30 -0.89
CA GLU A 90 -2.59 23.56 -1.58
C GLU A 90 -3.61 23.72 -2.71
N GLY A 91 -3.84 22.69 -3.51
CA GLY A 91 -4.89 22.69 -4.55
C GLY A 91 -6.28 22.99 -4.00
N TYR A 92 -6.63 22.44 -2.83
CA TYR A 92 -7.88 22.80 -2.14
C TYR A 92 -7.95 24.29 -1.78
N TRP A 93 -6.88 24.84 -1.19
CA TRP A 93 -6.87 26.23 -0.74
C TRP A 93 -6.90 27.22 -1.90
N GLU A 94 -6.24 26.90 -3.01
CA GLU A 94 -6.33 27.68 -4.25
C GLU A 94 -7.76 27.71 -4.79
N LEU A 95 -8.42 26.55 -4.86
CA LEU A 95 -9.83 26.48 -5.27
C LEU A 95 -10.74 27.24 -4.30
N LYS A 96 -10.52 27.11 -2.98
CA LYS A 96 -11.27 27.83 -1.94
C LYS A 96 -11.09 29.34 -2.03
N GLN A 97 -9.90 29.81 -2.39
CA GLN A 97 -9.62 31.23 -2.60
C GLN A 97 -10.36 31.78 -3.82
N LEU A 98 -10.42 31.01 -4.90
CA LEU A 98 -11.12 31.39 -6.13
C LEU A 98 -12.65 31.33 -5.98
N TYR A 99 -13.16 30.34 -5.25
CA TYR A 99 -14.60 30.08 -5.08
C TYR A 99 -14.99 29.84 -3.61
N PRO A 100 -14.96 30.86 -2.74
CA PRO A 100 -15.17 30.70 -1.30
C PRO A 100 -16.52 30.08 -0.91
N GLU A 101 -17.58 30.42 -1.64
CA GLU A 101 -18.96 30.00 -1.37
C GLU A 101 -19.30 28.60 -1.91
N GLU A 102 -18.50 28.07 -2.85
CA GLU A 102 -18.78 26.80 -3.53
C GLU A 102 -17.84 25.68 -3.06
N ALA A 103 -16.69 26.02 -2.51
CA ALA A 103 -15.68 25.05 -2.13
C ALA A 103 -16.11 24.26 -0.88
N THR A 104 -16.42 22.99 -1.14
CA THR A 104 -16.65 21.93 -0.15
C THR A 104 -15.31 21.32 0.26
N THR A 105 -15.16 20.95 1.53
CA THR A 105 -13.93 20.32 2.04
C THR A 105 -13.58 19.06 1.26
N TRP A 106 -12.34 18.98 0.78
CA TRP A 106 -11.84 17.82 0.07
C TRP A 106 -11.59 16.63 1.00
N GLU A 107 -11.65 15.42 0.44
CA GLU A 107 -11.40 14.18 1.16
C GLU A 107 -10.56 13.22 0.31
N ALA A 108 -9.56 12.60 0.91
CA ALA A 108 -8.81 11.49 0.36
C ALA A 108 -8.73 10.38 1.41
N LYS A 109 -9.20 9.18 1.03
CA LYS A 109 -9.12 7.98 1.85
C LYS A 109 -8.44 6.88 1.06
N ILE A 110 -7.33 6.35 1.57
CA ILE A 110 -6.53 5.29 0.92
C ILE A 110 -6.41 4.12 1.90
N GLU A 111 -6.90 2.95 1.50
CA GLU A 111 -6.90 1.73 2.31
C GLU A 111 -6.18 0.60 1.58
N GLY A 112 -5.09 0.09 2.17
CA GLY A 112 -4.32 -1.05 1.67
C GLY A 112 -4.63 -2.32 2.44
N LYS A 113 -4.70 -3.45 1.74
CA LYS A 113 -4.91 -4.76 2.36
C LYS A 113 -4.17 -5.87 1.61
N VAL A 114 -3.40 -6.69 2.33
CA VAL A 114 -2.89 -7.95 1.78
C VAL A 114 -4.07 -8.88 1.52
N THR A 115 -4.33 -9.19 0.25
CA THR A 115 -5.46 -10.04 -0.17
C THR A 115 -5.01 -11.45 -0.53
N PHE A 116 -3.73 -11.65 -0.88
CA PHE A 116 -3.15 -12.95 -1.14
C PHE A 116 -1.66 -12.99 -0.81
N GLU A 117 -1.20 -14.11 -0.26
CA GLU A 117 0.23 -14.38 -0.09
C GLU A 117 0.54 -15.88 -0.10
N ASP A 118 1.53 -16.27 -0.90
CA ASP A 118 2.18 -17.58 -0.87
C ASP A 118 3.72 -17.43 -0.92
N PRO A 119 4.53 -18.50 -1.05
CA PRO A 119 5.99 -18.38 -1.16
C PRO A 119 6.51 -17.63 -2.39
N ALA A 120 5.70 -17.43 -3.44
CA ALA A 120 6.10 -16.84 -4.71
C ALA A 120 5.48 -15.45 -4.99
N LEU A 121 4.25 -15.23 -4.55
CA LEU A 121 3.42 -14.09 -4.91
C LEU A 121 2.83 -13.44 -3.66
N LEU A 122 2.80 -12.12 -3.68
CA LEU A 122 2.02 -11.29 -2.76
C LEU A 122 1.10 -10.40 -3.60
N THR A 123 -0.15 -10.23 -3.17
CA THR A 123 -1.08 -9.25 -3.74
C THR A 123 -1.59 -8.32 -2.64
N ILE A 124 -1.53 -7.02 -2.91
CA ILE A 124 -2.10 -5.97 -2.07
C ILE A 124 -3.20 -5.26 -2.85
N GLU A 125 -4.40 -5.21 -2.30
CA GLU A 125 -5.49 -4.35 -2.77
C GLU A 125 -5.31 -2.95 -2.17
N LEU A 126 -5.31 -1.93 -3.03
CA LEU A 126 -5.47 -0.53 -2.67
C LEU A 126 -6.88 -0.08 -3.05
N ASN A 127 -7.65 0.37 -2.06
CA ASN A 127 -8.97 0.93 -2.22
C ASN A 127 -8.90 2.43 -1.91
N THR A 128 -9.31 3.26 -2.86
CA THR A 128 -9.17 4.71 -2.77
C THR A 128 -10.53 5.37 -2.92
N TYR A 129 -10.78 6.41 -2.13
CA TYR A 129 -11.86 7.38 -2.33
C TYR A 129 -11.25 8.79 -2.36
N LEU A 130 -11.59 9.56 -3.39
CA LEU A 130 -11.21 10.96 -3.56
C LEU A 130 -12.46 11.81 -3.75
N PHE A 131 -12.51 12.95 -3.09
CA PHE A 131 -13.52 13.98 -3.29
C PHE A 131 -12.83 15.34 -3.33
N THR A 132 -12.86 15.98 -4.49
CA THR A 132 -12.26 17.31 -4.73
C THR A 132 -13.34 18.36 -5.03
N GLY A 133 -14.56 18.15 -4.52
CA GLY A 133 -15.73 18.97 -4.82
C GLY A 133 -16.61 18.37 -5.93
N GLY A 134 -17.67 19.08 -6.32
CA GLY A 134 -18.66 18.62 -7.29
C GLY A 134 -19.77 17.76 -6.69
N ALA A 135 -20.47 16.98 -7.52
CA ALA A 135 -21.67 16.25 -7.11
C ALA A 135 -21.38 14.97 -6.30
N HIS A 136 -20.23 14.33 -6.52
CA HIS A 136 -19.85 13.07 -5.86
C HIS A 136 -18.33 12.86 -5.87
N GLY A 137 -17.83 11.94 -5.05
CA GLY A 137 -16.44 11.49 -5.09
C GLY A 137 -16.15 10.45 -6.18
N TYR A 138 -14.89 10.08 -6.30
CA TYR A 138 -14.35 9.04 -7.17
C TYR A 138 -13.77 7.92 -6.31
N SER A 139 -14.09 6.67 -6.64
CA SER A 139 -13.52 5.50 -5.99
C SER A 139 -12.80 4.59 -6.97
N SER A 140 -11.67 4.02 -6.55
CA SER A 140 -10.92 3.05 -7.34
C SER A 140 -10.45 1.89 -6.48
N LYS A 141 -10.27 0.73 -7.13
CA LYS A 141 -9.60 -0.44 -6.55
C LYS A 141 -8.47 -0.87 -7.47
N ARG A 142 -7.27 -0.98 -6.93
CA ARG A 142 -6.06 -1.39 -7.64
C ARG A 142 -5.43 -2.59 -6.94
N PHE A 143 -4.86 -3.51 -7.70
CA PHE A 143 -4.17 -4.68 -7.18
C PHE A 143 -2.70 -4.60 -7.56
N LEU A 144 -1.83 -4.47 -6.56
CA LEU A 144 -0.39 -4.52 -6.72
C LEU A 144 0.06 -5.97 -6.51
N ASN A 145 0.84 -6.50 -7.45
CA ASN A 145 1.30 -7.88 -7.43
C ASN A 145 2.81 -7.92 -7.33
N PHE A 146 3.38 -8.76 -6.46
CA PHE A 146 4.82 -8.82 -6.22
C PHE A 146 5.36 -10.24 -6.35
N ASP A 147 6.43 -10.40 -7.14
CA ASP A 147 7.22 -11.64 -7.19
C ASP A 147 8.15 -11.66 -5.97
N LYS A 148 7.76 -12.40 -4.93
CA LYS A 148 8.50 -12.48 -3.66
C LYS A 148 9.89 -13.08 -3.81
N ARG A 149 10.08 -13.95 -4.81
CA ARG A 149 11.37 -14.62 -5.05
C ARG A 149 12.36 -13.66 -5.69
N LYS A 150 11.89 -12.74 -6.54
CA LYS A 150 12.73 -11.72 -7.20
C LYS A 150 12.78 -10.39 -6.44
N GLY A 151 11.86 -10.18 -5.50
CA GLY A 151 11.69 -8.92 -4.78
C GLY A 151 11.47 -7.78 -5.76
N ARG A 152 10.42 -7.89 -6.59
CA ARG A 152 10.01 -6.88 -7.57
C ARG A 152 8.49 -6.87 -7.74
N GLU A 153 7.94 -5.72 -8.08
CA GLU A 153 6.57 -5.61 -8.55
C GLU A 153 6.39 -6.30 -9.92
N LEU A 154 5.17 -6.79 -10.15
CA LEU A 154 4.72 -7.43 -11.37
C LEU A 154 3.75 -6.53 -12.10
N GLU A 155 4.14 -6.15 -13.31
CA GLU A 155 3.26 -5.50 -14.27
C GLU A 155 2.23 -6.48 -14.84
N ASN A 156 1.07 -5.96 -15.28
CA ASN A 156 0.00 -6.78 -15.86
C ASN A 156 0.49 -7.71 -16.98
N TRP A 157 1.39 -7.22 -17.85
CA TRP A 157 1.95 -8.01 -18.95
C TRP A 157 2.85 -9.17 -18.50
N GLN A 158 3.32 -9.17 -17.25
CA GLN A 158 4.14 -10.24 -16.67
C GLN A 158 3.29 -11.36 -16.06
N LEU A 159 1.98 -11.15 -15.89
CA LEU A 159 1.05 -12.15 -15.37
C LEU A 159 0.66 -13.19 -16.43
N PHE A 160 0.76 -12.84 -17.72
CA PHE A 160 0.32 -13.68 -18.83
C PHE A 160 1.48 -14.07 -19.75
N ARG A 161 1.47 -15.32 -20.22
CA ARG A 161 2.46 -15.80 -21.21
C ARG A 161 2.12 -15.35 -22.63
N ASN A 162 0.83 -15.29 -22.96
CA ASN A 162 0.33 -14.78 -24.23
C ASN A 162 -0.19 -13.35 -24.03
N ARG A 163 0.07 -12.49 -25.00
CA ARG A 163 -0.34 -11.08 -25.03
C ARG A 163 -1.48 -10.81 -26.02
N GLU A 164 -1.92 -11.83 -26.74
CA GLU A 164 -3.11 -11.84 -27.61
C GLU A 164 -4.36 -12.26 -26.83
#